data_AF-A0A7C7A1L2-F1
#
_entry.id   AF-A0A7C7A1L2-F1
#
_cell.length_a   1.000
_cell.length_b   1.000
_cell.length_c   1.000
_cell.angle_alpha   90.00
_cell.angle_beta   90.00
_cell.angle_gamma   90.00
#
_symmetry.space_group_name_H-M   'P 1'
#
loop_
_entity.id
_entity.type
_entity.pdbx_description
1 polymer ?
#
loop_
_entity_poly.entity_id
_entity_poly.type
_entity_poly.pdbx_seq_one_letter_code
_entity_poly.pdbx_strand_id
1 'polypeptide(L)' 'MALDERKAQILSAVIEEYVKTGLPVGSRAIARRYQLGVSPATIRNEMGDLEE' A
#
# COMPACT_ATOMS: atom_id res chain seq x y z
N MET A 1 -15.03 -1.51 10.34
CA MET A 1 -13.70 -1.30 10.94
C MET A 1 -13.22 0.07 10.52
N ALA A 2 -12.60 0.84 11.42
CA ALA A 2 -12.00 2.13 11.06
C ALA A 2 -10.68 1.86 10.33
N LEU A 3 -10.41 2.66 9.30
CA LEU A 3 -9.13 2.63 8.59
C LEU A 3 -8.04 3.10 9.57
N ASP A 4 -7.14 2.20 9.96
CA ASP A 4 -6.00 2.59 10.79
C ASP A 4 -5.01 3.45 9.96
N GLU A 5 -4.15 4.17 10.67
CA GLU A 5 -3.22 5.13 10.05
C GLU A 5 -2.29 4.47 9.03
N ARG A 6 -1.86 3.22 9.27
CA ARG A 6 -0.98 2.50 8.36
C ARG A 6 -1.73 2.08 7.10
N LYS A 7 -2.93 1.52 7.24
CA LYS A 7 -3.78 1.17 6.09
C LYS A 7 -4.10 2.39 5.25
N ALA A 8 -4.34 3.55 5.88
CA ALA A 8 -4.52 4.82 5.17
C ALA A 8 -3.27 5.22 4.38
N GLN A 9 -2.08 5.13 4.99
CA GLN A 9 -0.81 5.42 4.31
C GLN A 9 -0.55 4.47 3.13
N ILE A 10 -0.79 3.17 3.32
CA ILE A 10 -0.62 2.15 2.27
C ILE A 10 -1.60 2.42 1.12
N LEU A 11 -2.87 2.67 1.42
CA LEU A 11 -3.88 2.98 0.42
C LEU A 11 -3.53 4.24 -0.38
N SER A 12 -3.11 5.31 0.31
CA SER A 12 -2.66 6.54 -0.35
C SER A 12 -1.49 6.30 -1.30
N ALA A 13 -0.49 5.52 -0.86
CA ALA A 13 0.67 5.19 -1.68
C ALA A 13 0.30 4.35 -2.91
N VAL A 14 -0.64 3.42 -2.77
CA VAL A 14 -1.16 2.61 -3.89
C VAL A 14 -1.90 3.48 -4.90
N ILE A 15 -2.79 4.35 -4.44
CA ILE A 15 -3.54 5.28 -5.30
C ILE A 15 -2.58 6.19 -6.06
N GLU A 16 -1.63 6.81 -5.36
CA GLU A 16 -0.66 7.73 -5.97
C GLU A 16 0.18 7.03 -7.05
N GLU A 17 0.65 5.82 -6.78
CA GLU A 17 1.43 5.04 -7.73
C GLU A 17 0.60 4.60 -8.94
N TYR A 18 -0.66 4.18 -8.73
CA TYR A 18 -1.55 3.79 -9.80
C TYR A 18 -1.90 4.99 -10.70
N VAL A 19 -2.20 6.15 -10.11
CA VAL A 19 -2.49 7.38 -10.88
C VAL A 19 -1.29 7.82 -11.72
N LYS A 20 -0.06 7.67 -11.20
CA LYS A 20 1.17 8.04 -11.93
C LYS A 20 1.49 7.10 -13.09
N THR A 21 1.23 5.80 -12.92
CA THR A 21 1.74 4.78 -13.85
C THR A 21 0.66 4.15 -14.73
N GLY A 22 -0.59 4.13 -14.27
CA GLY A 22 -1.68 3.36 -14.86
C GLY A 22 -1.50 1.84 -14.73
N LEU A 23 -0.55 1.37 -13.91
CA LEU A 23 -0.18 -0.04 -13.79
C LEU A 23 -0.54 -0.61 -12.42
N PRO A 24 -0.84 -1.92 -12.33
CA PRO A 24 -1.04 -2.60 -11.04
C PRO A 24 0.13 -2.39 -10.09
N VAL A 25 -0.17 -2.07 -8.83
CA VAL A 25 0.82 -1.70 -7.83
C VAL A 25 1.02 -2.83 -6.81
N GLY A 26 2.23 -3.35 -6.73
CA GLY A 26 2.59 -4.42 -5.80
C GLY A 26 3.27 -3.92 -4.52
N SER A 27 3.18 -4.71 -3.45
CA SER A 27 3.74 -4.36 -2.13
C SER A 27 5.25 -4.07 -2.13
N ARG A 28 6.03 -4.71 -3.01
CA ARG A 28 7.46 -4.43 -3.19
C ARG A 28 7.72 -3.03 -3.76
N ALA A 29 6.86 -2.55 -4.65
CA ALA A 29 6.98 -1.22 -5.23
C ALA A 29 6.71 -0.17 -4.15
N ILE A 30 5.64 -0.37 -3.35
CA ILE A 30 5.30 0.50 -2.22
C ILE A 30 6.42 0.54 -1.18
N ALA A 31 6.92 -0.62 -0.75
CA ALA A 31 7.98 -0.72 0.25
C ALA A 31 9.26 0.03 -0.15
N ARG A 32 9.63 -0.01 -1.44
CA ARG A 32 10.82 0.66 -1.96
C ARG A 32 10.65 2.17 -2.12
N ARG A 33 9.48 2.63 -2.57
CA ARG A 33 9.25 4.02 -2.97
C ARG A 33 8.76 4.91 -1.83
N TYR A 34 7.94 4.37 -0.93
CA TYR A 34 7.23 5.15 0.10
C TYR A 34 7.80 4.94 1.52
N GLN A 35 8.79 4.07 1.70
CA GLN A 35 9.58 3.90 2.94
C GLN A 35 8.72 3.83 4.22
N LEU A 36 7.62 3.09 4.18
CA LEU A 36 6.62 2.99 5.27
C LEU A 36 7.12 2.25 6.53
N GLY A 37 8.41 1.96 6.65
CA GLY A 37 9.01 1.28 7.81
C GLY A 37 8.58 -0.18 8.00
N VAL A 38 7.90 -0.78 7.02
CA VAL A 38 7.35 -2.14 7.10
C VAL A 38 7.77 -3.01 5.92
N SER A 39 7.72 -4.32 6.11
CA SER A 39 8.12 -5.27 5.08
C SER A 39 7.09 -5.34 3.93
N PRO A 40 7.50 -5.77 2.72
CA PRO A 40 6.56 -6.05 1.63
C PRO A 40 5.49 -7.10 1.98
N ALA A 41 5.79 -8.02 2.91
CA ALA A 41 4.83 -9.02 3.38
C ALA A 41 3.74 -8.37 4.24
N THR A 42 4.14 -7.46 5.14
CA THR A 42 3.21 -6.65 5.95
C THR A 42 2.30 -5.83 5.03
N ILE A 43 2.87 -5.09 4.07
CA ILE A 43 2.08 -4.27 3.14
C ILE A 43 1.08 -5.13 2.35
N ARG A 44 1.48 -6.32 1.88
CA ARG A 44 0.56 -7.22 1.16
C ARG A 44 -0.61 -7.65 2.03
N ASN A 45 -0.37 -7.98 3.30
CA ASN A 45 -1.44 -8.38 4.22
C ASN A 45 -2.40 -7.21 4.46
N GLU A 46 -1.87 -6.01 4.70
CA GLU A 46 -2.69 -4.79 4.89
C GLU A 46 -3.48 -4.44 3.62
N MET A 47 -2.92 -4.67 2.42
CA MET A 47 -3.63 -4.53 1.16
C MET A 47 -4.75 -5.58 1.00
N GLY A 48 -4.52 -6.82 1.45
CA GLY A 48 -5.56 -7.85 1.48
C GLY A 48 -6.72 -7.47 2.42
N ASP A 49 -6.40 -6.97 3.60
CA ASP A 49 -7.40 -6.44 4.55
C ASP A 49 -8.19 -5.24 4.00
N LEU A 50 -7.66 -4.51 3.00
CA LEU A 50 -8.35 -3.40 2.33
C LEU A 50 -9.29 -3.85 1.21
N GLU A 51 -9.14 -5.09 0.73
CA GLU A 51 -9.98 -5.66 -0.33
C GLU A 51 -11.25 -6.37 0.21
N GLU A 52 -11.31 -6.68 1.52
CA GLU A 52 -12.44 -7.31 2.22
C GLU A 52 -13.42 -6.28 2.84
#